data_AF-A0A7W0IZ62-F1
#
_entry.id   AF-A0A7W0IZ62-F1
#
_cell.length_a   1.000
_cell.length_b   1.000
_cell.length_c   1.000
_cell.angle_alpha   90.00
_cell.angle_beta   90.00
_cell.angle_gamma   90.00
#
_symmetry.space_group_name_H-M   'P 1'
#
loop_
_entity.id
_entity.type
_entity.pdbx_description
1 polymer ?
#
loop_
_entity_poly.entity_id
_entity_poly.type
_entity_poly.pdbx_seq_one_letter_code
_entity_poly.pdbx_strand_id
1 'polypeptide(L)' 'PLLDGVRGKAPHDKAAVRKLLLICSEIVEAYPEIAEMDLNPVIVYEKGIRVVDARVILKNQSE' A
#
# COMPACT_ATOMS: atom_id res chain seq x y z
N PRO A 1 -10.57 -12.35 -8.02
CA PRO A 1 -11.66 -13.09 -7.33
C PRO A 1 -11.98 -12.53 -5.95
N LEU A 2 -11.01 -12.42 -5.02
CA LEU A 2 -11.29 -11.98 -3.65
C LEU A 2 -11.67 -10.50 -3.55
N LEU A 3 -10.94 -9.63 -4.26
CA LEU A 3 -11.23 -8.19 -4.32
C LEU A 3 -12.48 -7.86 -5.15
N ASP A 4 -13.00 -8.81 -5.91
CA ASP A 4 -14.21 -8.63 -6.73
C ASP A 4 -15.50 -8.83 -5.92
N GLY A 5 -15.39 -9.09 -4.61
CA GLY A 5 -16.51 -9.42 -3.74
C GLY A 5 -16.73 -10.94 -3.68
N VAL A 6 -17.08 -11.44 -2.49
CA VAL A 6 -17.36 -12.87 -2.27
C VAL A 6 -18.63 -13.03 -1.46
N ARG A 7 -19.44 -14.06 -1.79
CA ARG A 7 -20.67 -14.43 -1.07
C ARG A 7 -21.65 -13.26 -0.88
N GLY A 8 -21.90 -12.49 -1.95
CA GLY A 8 -22.86 -11.38 -1.95
C GLY A 8 -22.32 -10.06 -1.36
N LYS A 9 -21.07 -10.01 -0.90
CA LYS A 9 -20.40 -8.75 -0.54
C LYS A 9 -20.04 -7.95 -1.79
N ALA A 10 -20.11 -6.63 -1.70
CA ALA A 10 -19.72 -5.75 -2.79
C ALA A 10 -18.21 -5.89 -3.13
N PRO A 11 -17.82 -5.54 -4.37
CA PRO A 11 -16.42 -5.46 -4.75
C PRO A 11 -15.67 -4.41 -3.92
N HIS A 12 -14.39 -4.65 -3.68
CA HIS A 12 -13.50 -3.69 -3.04
C HIS A 12 -12.98 -2.67 -4.07
N ASP A 13 -12.55 -1.50 -3.61
CA ASP A 13 -12.04 -0.43 -4.46
C ASP A 13 -10.64 -0.76 -5.02
N LYS A 14 -10.62 -1.50 -6.12
CA LYS A 14 -9.38 -1.84 -6.84
C LYS A 14 -8.68 -0.61 -7.41
N ALA A 15 -9.39 0.48 -7.66
CA ALA A 15 -8.77 1.72 -8.14
C ALA A 15 -7.94 2.36 -7.02
N ALA A 16 -8.45 2.36 -5.79
CA ALA A 16 -7.71 2.82 -4.61
C ALA A 16 -6.46 1.98 -4.36
N VAL A 17 -6.52 0.64 -4.54
CA VAL A 17 -5.34 -0.23 -4.46
C VAL A 17 -4.28 0.14 -5.49
N ARG A 18 -4.68 0.30 -6.77
CA ARG A 18 -3.72 0.73 -7.81
C ARG A 18 -3.10 2.08 -7.50
N LYS A 19 -3.90 3.03 -7.01
CA LYS A 19 -3.41 4.35 -6.62
C LYS A 19 -2.40 4.25 -5.47
N LEU A 20 -2.65 3.41 -4.46
CA LEU A 20 -1.69 3.18 -3.38
C LEU A 20 -0.37 2.62 -3.90
N LEU A 21 -0.41 1.63 -4.81
CA LEU A 21 0.80 1.05 -5.40
C LEU A 21 1.62 2.09 -6.18
N LEU A 22 0.96 2.97 -6.95
CA LEU A 22 1.63 4.06 -7.66
C LEU A 22 2.29 5.04 -6.68
N ILE A 23 1.58 5.45 -5.62
CA ILE A 23 2.14 6.30 -4.57
C ILE A 23 3.35 5.65 -3.92
N CYS A 24 3.29 4.34 -3.61
CA CYS A 24 4.46 3.63 -3.07
C CYS A 24 5.65 3.68 -4.03
N SER A 25 5.42 3.52 -5.34
CA SER A 25 6.46 3.64 -6.37
C SER A 25 7.07 5.04 -6.40
N GLU A 26 6.24 6.08 -6.36
CA GLU A 26 6.70 7.48 -6.32
C GLU A 26 7.52 7.77 -5.06
N ILE A 27 7.14 7.22 -3.91
CA ILE A 27 7.87 7.39 -2.65
C ILE A 27 9.25 6.74 -2.72
N VAL A 28 9.35 5.49 -3.15
CA VAL A 28 10.66 4.80 -3.20
C VAL A 28 11.61 5.40 -4.23
N GLU A 29 11.07 6.01 -5.30
CA GLU A 29 11.86 6.76 -6.28
C GLU A 29 12.32 8.12 -5.74
N ALA A 30 11.44 8.83 -5.04
CA ALA A 30 11.73 10.15 -4.47
C ALA A 30 12.71 10.10 -3.28
N TYR A 31 12.76 8.99 -2.54
CA TYR A 31 13.58 8.82 -1.33
C TYR A 31 14.49 7.60 -1.44
N PRO A 32 15.63 7.70 -2.17
CA PRO A 32 16.59 6.60 -2.33
C PRO A 32 17.21 6.08 -1.03
N GLU A 33 17.09 6.81 0.07
CA GLU A 33 17.51 6.40 1.42
C GLU A 33 16.63 5.32 2.04
N ILE A 34 15.40 5.11 1.53
CA ILE A 34 14.53 4.05 2.00
C ILE A 34 15.11 2.70 1.54
N ALA A 35 15.42 1.84 2.52
CA ALA A 35 15.85 0.47 2.27
C ALA A 35 14.66 -0.49 2.18
N GLU A 36 13.67 -0.30 3.04
CA GLU A 36 12.45 -1.13 3.10
C GLU A 36 11.26 -0.26 3.50
N MET A 37 10.10 -0.50 2.87
CA MET A 37 8.82 0.06 3.29
C MET A 37 7.78 -1.07 3.32
N ASP A 38 7.17 -1.29 4.48
CA ASP A 38 6.10 -2.25 4.70
C ASP A 38 4.83 -1.51 5.15
N LEU A 39 3.72 -1.77 4.46
CA LEU A 39 2.41 -1.24 4.79
C LEU A 39 1.53 -2.41 5.21
N ASN A 40 1.40 -2.63 6.51
CA ASN A 40 0.69 -3.78 7.04
C ASN A 40 0.10 -3.49 8.44
N PRO A 41 -1.24 -3.49 8.62
CA PRO A 41 -2.24 -3.86 7.63
C PRO A 41 -2.71 -2.68 6.75
N VAL A 42 -3.09 -3.02 5.51
CA VAL A 42 -3.86 -2.14 4.63
C VAL A 42 -5.28 -2.66 4.50
N ILE A 43 -6.25 -1.83 4.88
CA ILE A 43 -7.68 -2.16 4.78
C ILE A 43 -8.25 -1.52 3.54
N VAL A 44 -8.76 -2.34 2.62
CA VAL A 44 -9.50 -1.88 1.44
C VAL A 44 -10.99 -1.91 1.77
N TYR A 45 -11.73 -0.88 1.38
CA TYR A 45 -13.18 -0.81 1.55
C TYR A 45 -13.87 -0.90 0.19
N GLU A 46 -15.20 -0.90 0.17
CA GLU A 46 -15.98 -0.76 -1.07
C GLU A 46 -15.66 0.55 -1.81
N LYS A 47 -15.31 1.60 -1.06
CA LYS A 47 -14.83 2.88 -1.56
C LYS A 47 -13.63 3.33 -0.73
N GLY A 48 -12.48 3.47 -1.37
CA GLY A 48 -11.24 3.89 -0.74
C GLY A 48 -10.48 2.79 0.00
N ILE A 49 -9.38 3.22 0.62
CA ILE A 49 -8.37 2.37 1.25
C ILE A 49 -7.78 3.11 2.45
N ARG A 50 -7.36 2.38 3.48
CA ARG A 50 -6.67 2.93 4.64
C ARG A 50 -5.45 2.08 5.00
N VAL A 51 -4.29 2.73 5.03
CA VAL A 51 -3.09 2.19 5.67
C VAL A 51 -3.25 2.40 7.17
N VAL A 52 -3.24 1.32 7.95
CA VAL A 52 -3.45 1.39 9.41
C VAL A 52 -2.12 1.55 10.14
N ASP A 53 -1.09 0.87 9.63
CA ASP A 53 0.27 0.93 10.14
C ASP A 53 1.26 0.89 8.97
N ALA A 54 2.43 1.47 9.20
CA ALA A 54 3.51 1.55 8.23
C ALA A 54 4.86 1.52 8.94
N ARG A 55 5.78 0.70 8.43
CA ARG A 55 7.17 0.66 8.87
C ARG A 55 8.08 1.04 7.70
N VAL A 56 9.01 1.95 7.95
CA VAL A 56 10.02 2.39 6.98
C VAL A 56 11.39 2.20 7.62
N ILE A 57 12.29 1.50 6.91
CA ILE A 57 13.68 1.28 7.30
C ILE A 57 14.54 2.07 6.33
N LEU A 58 15.46 2.86 6.86
CA LEU A 58 16.41 3.63 6.07
C LEU A 58 17.73 2.86 5.92
N LYS A 59 18.46 3.14 4.84
CA LYS A 59 19.82 2.66 4.63
C LYS A 59 20.72 3.17 5.78
N ASN A 60 21.55 2.29 6.32
CA ASN A 60 22.58 2.71 7.28
C ASN A 60 23.65 3.51 6.53
N GLN A 61 24.15 4.59 7.14
CA GLN A 61 25.18 5.47 6.55
C GLN A 61 26.60 4.86 6.54
N SER A 62 26.70 3.52 6.56
CA SER A 62 27.96 2.80 6.78
C SER A 62 28.45 2.02 5.55
N GLU A 63 27.99 2.40 4.35
CA GLU A 63 28.56 1.95 3.06
C GLU A 63 29.23 3.11 2.34
#